data_AF-A0A0R3S3T8-F1
#
_entry.id   AF-A0A0R3S3T8-F1
#
_cell.length_a   1.000
_cell.length_b   1.000
_cell.length_c   1.000
_cell.angle_alpha   90.00
_cell.angle_beta   90.00
_cell.angle_gamma   90.00
#
_symmetry.space_group_name_H-M   'P 1'
#
loop_
_entity.id
_entity.type
_entity.pdbx_description
1 polymer ?
#
loop_
_entity_poly.entity_id
_entity_poly.type
_entity_poly.pdbx_seq_one_letter_code
_entity_poly.pdbx_strand_id
1 'polypeptide(L)'
;MFRETLIIDNVIGVFQLLSLLPSQHLRIFIQLVSALFLLFSPKVAYASGICAQPEMACGAQLRSYPLLRSDEASGRDIVASAMRDSPLYDEFFTPKHIFDFSKTANLTGERICECSNDTKCQLNDENIIKLDEMITLVFCDRTDNIFHRPCHGTRSLIRVIGRIHESGEALTSVVETFLFCKCERGYRRIRVEAWWNHLYAFIYRCL
;
A
#
# COMPACT_ATOMS: atom_id res chain seq x y z
N MET A 1 -21.95 37.88 -25.11
CA MET A 1 -22.64 38.02 -23.81
C MET A 1 -21.89 37.12 -22.83
N PHE A 2 -21.18 37.74 -21.89
CA PHE A 2 -20.18 37.15 -20.98
C PHE A 2 -20.74 36.05 -20.07
N ARG A 3 -19.94 35.01 -19.83
CA ARG A 3 -19.30 34.78 -18.51
C ARG A 3 -18.30 33.63 -18.56
N GLU A 4 -17.03 33.99 -18.47
CA GLU A 4 -15.93 33.11 -18.12
C GLU A 4 -16.09 32.66 -16.66
N THR A 5 -16.01 31.35 -16.45
CA THR A 5 -15.88 30.72 -15.13
C THR A 5 -14.40 30.66 -14.76
N LEU A 6 -13.99 31.50 -13.81
CA LEU A 6 -12.69 31.43 -13.14
C LEU A 6 -12.64 30.17 -12.26
N ILE A 7 -11.94 29.16 -12.75
CA ILE A 7 -11.44 28.04 -11.95
C ILE A 7 -10.23 28.57 -11.19
N ILE A 8 -10.36 28.73 -9.87
CA ILE A 8 -9.24 29.11 -8.99
C ILE A 8 -8.51 27.83 -8.63
N ASP A 9 -7.60 27.42 -9.51
CA ASP A 9 -6.52 26.52 -9.14
C ASP A 9 -5.57 27.30 -8.22
N ASN A 10 -5.21 26.71 -7.09
CA ASN A 10 -4.17 27.15 -6.14
C ASN A 10 -4.65 28.01 -4.95
N VAL A 11 -4.49 27.45 -3.74
CA VAL A 11 -4.78 28.09 -2.44
C VAL A 11 -3.99 29.40 -2.25
N ILE A 12 -2.86 29.54 -2.95
CA ILE A 12 -2.02 30.75 -2.97
C ILE A 12 -2.75 31.93 -3.63
N GLY A 13 -3.60 31.69 -4.63
CA GLY A 13 -4.38 32.74 -5.31
C GLY A 13 -5.48 33.33 -4.42
N VAL A 14 -6.04 32.53 -3.51
CA VAL A 14 -7.05 32.98 -2.54
C VAL A 14 -6.45 33.98 -1.55
N PHE A 15 -5.20 33.78 -1.12
CA PHE A 15 -4.51 34.71 -0.23
C PHE A 15 -4.19 36.07 -0.88
N GLN A 16 -3.96 36.11 -2.20
CA GLN A 16 -3.73 37.36 -2.92
C GLN A 16 -5.03 38.19 -3.11
N LEU A 17 -6.20 37.56 -3.24
CA LEU A 17 -7.48 38.29 -3.28
C LEU A 17 -7.87 38.88 -1.91
N LEU A 18 -7.46 38.24 -0.82
CA LEU A 18 -7.73 38.71 0.56
C LEU A 18 -7.07 40.06 0.89
N SER A 19 -5.97 40.41 0.21
CA SER A 19 -5.28 41.70 0.37
C SER A 19 -5.99 42.91 -0.28
N LEU A 20 -7.10 42.71 -0.99
CA LEU A 20 -7.87 43.80 -1.62
C LEU A 20 -9.09 44.26 -0.81
N LEU A 21 -9.40 43.59 0.31
CA LEU A 21 -10.56 43.94 1.14
C LEU A 21 -10.26 45.17 2.02
N PRO A 22 -11.08 46.23 2.00
CA PRO A 22 -10.76 47.50 2.66
C PRO A 22 -10.84 47.45 4.19
N SER A 23 -11.44 46.41 4.77
CA SER A 23 -11.64 46.28 6.21
C SER A 23 -10.64 45.32 6.84
N GLN A 24 -9.78 45.85 7.73
CA GLN A 24 -8.77 45.10 8.47
C GLN A 24 -9.40 44.02 9.37
N HIS A 25 -10.58 44.29 9.93
CA HIS A 25 -11.33 43.34 10.75
C HIS A 25 -11.81 42.12 9.96
N LEU A 26 -12.22 42.32 8.70
CA LEU A 26 -12.68 41.23 7.84
C LEU A 26 -11.53 40.31 7.42
N ARG A 27 -10.33 40.85 7.21
CA ARG A 27 -9.13 40.06 6.89
C ARG A 27 -8.73 39.15 8.06
N ILE A 28 -8.69 39.70 9.27
CA ILE A 28 -8.36 38.95 10.49
C ILE A 28 -9.41 37.85 10.74
N PHE A 29 -10.69 38.16 10.53
CA PHE A 29 -11.76 37.18 10.67
C PHE A 29 -11.61 36.02 9.67
N ILE A 30 -11.31 36.28 8.40
CA ILE A 30 -11.14 35.22 7.39
C ILE A 30 -9.88 34.39 7.67
N GLN A 31 -8.78 35.01 8.12
CA GLN A 31 -7.57 34.28 8.52
C GLN A 31 -7.79 33.39 9.75
N LEU A 32 -8.54 33.88 10.74
CA LEU A 32 -8.94 33.08 11.89
C LEU A 32 -9.82 31.91 11.48
N VAL A 33 -10.82 32.13 10.62
CA VAL A 33 -11.71 31.07 10.14
C VAL A 33 -10.95 30.03 9.31
N SER A 34 -9.99 30.43 8.46
CA SER A 34 -9.18 29.48 7.68
C SER A 34 -8.20 28.70 8.56
N ALA A 35 -7.55 29.34 9.53
CA ALA A 35 -6.72 28.66 10.52
C ALA A 35 -7.55 27.69 11.37
N LEU A 36 -8.77 28.08 11.76
CA LEU A 36 -9.72 27.24 12.48
C LEU A 36 -10.11 26.03 11.61
N PHE A 37 -10.43 26.22 10.32
CA PHE A 37 -10.73 25.14 9.38
C PHE A 37 -9.55 24.16 9.17
N LEU A 38 -8.32 24.66 9.15
CA LEU A 38 -7.12 23.82 9.09
C LEU A 38 -6.92 23.02 10.38
N LEU A 39 -7.20 23.62 11.55
CA LEU A 39 -7.13 22.93 12.84
C LEU A 39 -8.26 21.91 13.05
N PHE A 40 -9.42 22.14 12.45
CA PHE A 40 -10.57 21.24 12.48
C PHE A 40 -10.68 20.34 11.25
N SER A 41 -9.64 20.24 10.41
CA SER A 41 -9.62 19.23 9.36
C SER A 41 -9.72 17.86 10.06
N PRO A 42 -10.88 17.18 9.97
CA PRO A 42 -11.01 15.90 10.63
C PRO A 42 -9.95 15.01 10.01
N LYS A 43 -9.18 14.31 10.86
CA LYS A 43 -8.44 13.13 10.39
C LYS A 43 -9.48 12.30 9.64
N VAL A 44 -9.37 12.22 8.32
CA VAL A 44 -10.23 11.37 7.50
C VAL A 44 -9.87 9.95 7.93
N ALA A 45 -10.57 9.47 8.95
CA ALA A 45 -10.65 8.06 9.23
C ALA A 45 -11.38 7.51 8.01
N TYR A 46 -10.65 6.87 7.10
CA TYR A 46 -11.27 6.07 6.08
C TYR A 46 -12.17 5.08 6.81
N ALA A 47 -13.49 5.26 6.72
CA ALA A 47 -14.42 4.25 7.15
C ALA A 47 -14.13 3.03 6.27
N SER A 48 -13.41 2.04 6.80
CA SER A 48 -13.13 0.80 6.10
C SER A 48 -14.48 0.15 5.83
N GLY A 49 -14.97 0.26 4.58
CA GLY A 49 -16.23 -0.34 4.17
C GLY A 49 -16.20 -1.86 4.37
N ILE A 50 -17.36 -2.49 4.30
CA ILE A 50 -17.45 -3.96 4.33
C ILE A 50 -16.72 -4.52 3.11
N CYS A 51 -15.96 -5.60 3.28
CA CYS A 51 -15.28 -6.28 2.19
C CYS A 51 -16.29 -6.71 1.13
N ALA A 52 -16.11 -6.22 -0.11
CA ALA A 52 -17.09 -6.41 -1.18
C ALA A 52 -17.16 -7.86 -1.69
N GLN A 53 -16.06 -8.60 -1.55
CA GLN A 53 -15.89 -9.96 -2.05
C GLN A 53 -15.11 -10.79 -1.03
N PRO A 54 -15.39 -12.10 -0.90
CA PRO A 54 -14.66 -12.98 0.02
C PRO A 54 -13.18 -13.15 -0.38
N GLU A 55 -12.85 -13.03 -1.66
CA GLU A 55 -11.47 -13.10 -2.18
C GLU A 55 -10.64 -11.84 -1.90
N MET A 56 -11.25 -10.79 -1.35
CA MET A 56 -10.54 -9.56 -0.96
C MET A 56 -9.93 -9.74 0.44
N ALA A 57 -8.65 -9.39 0.59
CA ALA A 57 -8.02 -9.38 1.90
C ALA A 57 -8.67 -8.28 2.77
N CYS A 58 -9.04 -8.66 4.00
CA CYS A 58 -9.60 -7.75 4.99
C CYS A 58 -8.52 -6.93 5.69
N GLY A 59 -7.29 -7.42 5.71
CA GLY A 59 -6.15 -6.76 6.30
C GLY A 59 -4.83 -7.24 5.69
N ALA A 60 -3.77 -6.57 6.06
CA ALA A 60 -2.41 -6.95 5.68
C ALA A 60 -1.48 -6.79 6.89
N GLN A 61 -0.50 -7.68 7.01
CA GLN A 61 0.66 -7.51 7.87
C GLN A 61 1.86 -7.23 6.98
N LEU A 62 2.44 -6.04 7.18
CA LEU A 62 3.63 -5.57 6.49
C LEU A 62 4.84 -5.72 7.40
N ARG A 63 5.92 -6.29 6.87
CA ARG A 63 7.24 -6.43 7.50
C ARG A 63 8.20 -5.51 6.78
N SER A 64 8.73 -4.53 7.51
CA SER A 64 9.78 -3.64 7.03
C SER A 64 11.11 -4.04 7.65
N TYR A 65 12.10 -4.32 6.79
CA TYR A 65 13.46 -4.68 7.18
C TYR A 65 14.39 -3.47 6.98
N PRO A 66 15.47 -3.35 7.75
CA PRO A 66 16.48 -2.34 7.48
C PRO A 66 17.17 -2.62 6.13
N LEU A 67 17.63 -1.57 5.45
CA LEU A 67 18.45 -1.70 4.25
C LEU A 67 19.86 -2.17 4.64
N LEU A 68 20.44 -3.08 3.85
CA LEU A 68 21.86 -3.40 3.93
C LEU A 68 22.68 -2.15 3.60
N ARG A 69 23.72 -1.90 4.39
CA ARG A 69 24.66 -0.81 4.10
C ARG A 69 25.50 -1.17 2.88
N SER A 70 25.84 -0.18 2.06
CA SER A 70 26.62 -0.36 0.82
C SER A 70 27.95 -1.11 1.06
N ASP A 71 28.53 -0.96 2.25
CA ASP A 71 29.80 -1.61 2.61
C ASP A 71 29.62 -3.12 2.87
N GLU A 72 28.45 -3.54 3.37
CA GLU A 72 28.11 -4.94 3.65
C GLU A 72 27.64 -5.69 2.39
N ALA A 73 27.05 -4.96 1.43
CA ALA A 73 26.66 -5.50 0.12
C ALA A 73 27.86 -5.85 -0.78
N SER A 74 29.06 -5.35 -0.46
CA SER A 74 30.30 -5.60 -1.21
C SER A 74 30.97 -6.94 -0.87
N GLY A 75 30.50 -7.63 0.18
CA GLY A 75 30.94 -8.98 0.53
C GLY A 75 30.35 -10.01 -0.44
N ARG A 76 31.20 -10.54 -1.33
CA ARG A 76 30.86 -11.55 -2.35
C ARG A 76 30.10 -12.78 -1.81
N ASP A 77 30.20 -13.03 -0.50
CA ASP A 77 29.58 -14.17 0.20
C ASP A 77 28.16 -13.89 0.75
N ILE A 78 27.79 -12.63 1.04
CA ILE A 78 26.43 -12.29 1.50
C ILE A 78 25.46 -12.27 0.32
N VAL A 79 25.92 -11.78 -0.83
CA VAL A 79 25.13 -11.77 -2.07
C VAL A 79 24.70 -13.19 -2.47
N ALA A 80 25.57 -14.20 -2.29
CA ALA A 80 25.24 -15.58 -2.64
C ALA A 80 24.23 -16.27 -1.70
N SER A 81 24.14 -15.82 -0.43
CA SER A 81 23.19 -16.38 0.54
C SER A 81 21.87 -15.60 0.56
N ALA A 82 21.89 -14.29 0.31
CA ALA A 82 20.70 -13.46 0.15
C ALA A 82 20.02 -13.65 -1.23
N MET A 83 20.76 -14.01 -2.28
CA MET A 83 20.20 -14.30 -3.61
C MET A 83 19.42 -15.62 -3.70
N ARG A 84 19.53 -16.53 -2.73
CA ARG A 84 18.77 -17.80 -2.80
C ARG A 84 17.26 -17.59 -2.59
N ASP A 85 16.88 -16.57 -1.83
CA ASP A 85 15.48 -16.26 -1.49
C ASP A 85 15.03 -14.82 -1.85
N SER A 86 15.91 -14.01 -2.45
CA SER A 86 15.50 -12.70 -2.98
C SER A 86 14.64 -12.88 -4.24
N PRO A 87 13.55 -12.10 -4.43
CA PRO A 87 12.82 -12.13 -5.68
C PRO A 87 13.78 -11.79 -6.83
N LEU A 88 14.11 -12.81 -7.63
CA LEU A 88 14.91 -12.67 -8.85
C LEU A 88 14.12 -11.80 -9.81
N TYR A 89 14.51 -10.53 -9.88
CA TYR A 89 14.09 -9.62 -10.93
C TYR A 89 14.64 -10.10 -12.28
N ASP A 90 13.94 -9.74 -13.35
CA ASP A 90 14.48 -9.79 -14.70
C ASP A 90 15.86 -9.12 -14.70
N GLU A 91 16.85 -9.71 -15.38
CA GLU A 91 18.29 -9.40 -15.27
C GLU A 91 18.70 -7.95 -15.62
N PHE A 92 17.71 -7.09 -15.90
CA PHE A 92 17.83 -5.68 -16.24
C PHE A 92 17.43 -4.73 -15.11
N PHE A 93 16.89 -5.23 -13.99
CA PHE A 93 16.55 -4.43 -12.81
C PHE A 93 17.31 -4.95 -11.59
N THR A 94 18.55 -4.47 -11.40
CA THR A 94 19.25 -4.63 -10.13
C THR A 94 18.51 -3.81 -9.07
N PRO A 95 18.06 -4.40 -7.95
CA PRO A 95 17.42 -3.65 -6.88
C PRO A 95 18.33 -2.52 -6.43
N LYS A 96 17.83 -1.28 -6.45
CA LYS A 96 18.63 -0.13 -6.03
C LYS A 96 18.98 -0.19 -4.54
N HIS A 97 18.18 -0.93 -3.77
CA HIS A 97 18.36 -1.14 -2.34
C HIS A 97 18.07 -2.60 -1.99
N ILE A 98 18.93 -3.22 -1.18
CA ILE A 98 18.78 -4.61 -0.72
C ILE A 98 18.42 -4.57 0.77
N PHE A 99 17.40 -5.33 1.17
CA PHE A 99 16.97 -5.45 2.57
C PHE A 99 17.75 -6.52 3.31
N ASP A 100 18.01 -6.30 4.61
CA ASP A 100 18.62 -7.28 5.49
C ASP A 100 17.54 -8.13 6.19
N PHE A 101 17.22 -9.28 5.58
CA PHE A 101 16.26 -10.24 6.13
C PHE A 101 16.77 -11.01 7.35
N SER A 102 18.05 -10.89 7.71
CA SER A 102 18.59 -11.51 8.93
C SER A 102 18.21 -10.74 10.21
N LYS A 103 17.77 -9.49 10.07
CA LYS A 103 17.35 -8.64 11.20
C LYS A 103 15.86 -8.77 11.48
N THR A 104 15.48 -8.41 12.70
CA THR A 104 14.08 -8.34 13.11
C THR A 104 13.34 -7.30 12.28
N ALA A 105 12.22 -7.71 11.69
CA ALA A 105 11.34 -6.82 10.94
C ALA A 105 10.49 -5.95 11.88
N ASN A 106 10.24 -4.72 11.46
CA ASN A 106 9.18 -3.90 12.02
C ASN A 106 7.84 -4.36 11.43
N LEU A 107 6.92 -4.74 12.30
CA LEU A 107 5.60 -5.25 11.93
C LEU A 107 4.56 -4.14 11.99
N THR A 108 3.87 -3.92 10.88
CA THR A 108 2.73 -3.02 10.79
C THR A 108 1.50 -3.82 10.36
N GLY A 109 0.47 -3.82 11.19
CA GLY A 109 -0.83 -4.40 10.85
C GLY A 109 -1.74 -3.33 10.27
N GLU A 110 -2.40 -3.64 9.15
CA GLU A 110 -3.30 -2.72 8.46
C GLU A 110 -4.67 -3.34 8.23
N ARG A 111 -5.69 -2.50 8.42
CA ARG A 111 -7.08 -2.84 8.18
C ARG A 111 -7.50 -2.27 6.82
N ILE A 112 -7.94 -3.13 5.91
CA ILE A 112 -8.36 -2.76 4.56
C ILE A 112 -9.89 -2.54 4.52
N CYS A 113 -10.65 -3.56 4.93
CA CYS A 113 -12.11 -3.55 4.90
C CYS A 113 -12.70 -4.38 6.06
N GLU A 114 -13.90 -4.07 6.52
CA GLU A 114 -14.56 -4.81 7.59
C GLU A 114 -15.17 -6.13 7.11
N CYS A 115 -15.08 -7.18 7.94
CA CYS A 115 -15.66 -8.47 7.59
C CYS A 115 -17.18 -8.45 7.80
N SER A 116 -17.91 -9.14 6.94
CA SER A 116 -19.36 -9.32 7.10
C SER A 116 -19.66 -10.46 8.09
N ASN A 117 -20.79 -10.41 8.78
CA ASN A 117 -21.35 -11.47 9.64
C ASN A 117 -20.49 -11.90 10.85
N ASP A 118 -20.40 -11.08 11.91
CA ASP A 118 -19.74 -11.33 13.23
C ASP A 118 -18.28 -11.84 13.20
N THR A 119 -17.73 -12.13 12.02
CA THR A 119 -16.34 -12.49 11.82
C THR A 119 -15.47 -11.24 11.97
N LYS A 120 -14.30 -11.42 12.56
CA LYS A 120 -13.32 -10.35 12.75
C LYS A 120 -12.12 -10.65 11.87
N CYS A 121 -11.57 -9.62 11.24
CA CYS A 121 -10.29 -9.78 10.57
C CYS A 121 -9.18 -9.80 11.60
N GLN A 122 -8.86 -11.01 12.02
CA GLN A 122 -7.77 -11.29 12.92
C GLN A 122 -6.82 -12.25 12.24
N LEU A 123 -5.53 -12.09 12.52
CA LEU A 123 -4.50 -12.92 11.95
C LEU A 123 -4.58 -14.33 12.57
N ASN A 124 -4.80 -15.34 11.72
CA ASN A 124 -4.85 -16.75 12.07
C ASN A 124 -4.17 -17.56 10.95
N ASP A 125 -3.55 -18.69 11.27
CA ASP A 125 -2.76 -19.46 10.29
C ASP A 125 -3.61 -19.97 9.12
N GLU A 126 -4.92 -20.16 9.32
CA GLU A 126 -5.83 -20.69 8.29
C GLU A 126 -6.40 -19.60 7.34
N ASN A 127 -6.37 -18.33 7.75
CA ASN A 127 -6.95 -17.21 7.00
C ASN A 127 -5.89 -16.26 6.43
N ILE A 128 -4.64 -16.71 6.33
CA ILE A 128 -3.55 -15.90 5.80
C ILE A 128 -2.95 -16.45 4.51
N ILE A 129 -2.42 -15.54 3.69
CA ILE A 129 -1.58 -15.85 2.55
C ILE A 129 -0.29 -15.03 2.66
N LYS A 130 0.85 -15.70 2.82
CA LYS A 130 2.18 -15.07 2.75
C LYS A 130 2.59 -14.96 1.28
N LEU A 131 2.77 -13.74 0.78
CA LEU A 131 3.17 -13.50 -0.62
C LEU A 131 4.69 -13.47 -0.77
N ASP A 132 5.38 -12.85 0.18
CA ASP A 132 6.83 -12.82 0.29
C ASP A 132 7.22 -12.57 1.77
N GLU A 133 8.51 -12.30 2.02
CA GLU A 133 8.99 -11.98 3.37
C GLU A 133 8.38 -10.70 3.96
N MET A 134 7.91 -9.78 3.11
CA MET A 134 7.43 -8.46 3.53
C MET A 134 5.91 -8.38 3.67
N ILE A 135 5.14 -9.17 2.91
CA ILE A 135 3.69 -9.03 2.82
C ILE A 135 2.98 -10.32 3.19
N THR A 136 2.08 -10.23 4.17
CA THR A 136 1.11 -11.27 4.52
C THR A 136 -0.30 -10.70 4.46
N LEU A 137 -1.17 -11.32 3.68
CA LEU A 137 -2.57 -10.93 3.55
C LEU A 137 -3.43 -11.71 4.55
N VAL A 138 -4.46 -11.06 5.10
CA VAL A 138 -5.41 -11.65 6.04
C VAL A 138 -6.81 -11.60 5.42
N PHE A 139 -7.55 -12.69 5.52
CA PHE A 139 -8.89 -12.86 4.96
C PHE A 139 -9.94 -13.04 6.06
N CYS A 140 -11.21 -12.77 5.73
CA CYS A 140 -12.32 -12.87 6.69
C CYS A 140 -12.69 -14.31 7.07
N ASP A 141 -12.38 -15.27 6.20
CA ASP A 141 -12.62 -16.70 6.41
C ASP A 141 -11.36 -17.50 6.03
N ARG A 142 -11.39 -18.81 6.30
CA ARG A 142 -10.35 -19.77 5.96
C ARG A 142 -10.08 -19.70 4.46
N THR A 143 -8.80 -19.67 4.08
CA THR A 143 -8.39 -19.52 2.68
C THR A 143 -8.90 -20.67 1.80
N ASP A 144 -9.05 -21.87 2.35
CA ASP A 144 -9.57 -23.05 1.63
C ASP A 144 -11.08 -22.96 1.37
N ASN A 145 -11.81 -22.17 2.17
CA ASN A 145 -13.23 -21.86 1.95
C ASN A 145 -13.43 -20.75 0.91
N ILE A 146 -12.44 -19.88 0.74
CA ILE A 146 -12.52 -18.74 -0.20
C ILE A 146 -12.04 -19.18 -1.59
N PHE A 147 -10.91 -19.88 -1.64
CA PHE A 147 -10.20 -20.17 -2.88
C PHE A 147 -10.34 -21.63 -3.30
N HIS A 148 -11.50 -22.00 -3.83
CA HIS A 148 -11.78 -23.38 -4.26
C HIS A 148 -11.18 -23.75 -5.62
N ARG A 149 -10.77 -22.76 -6.42
CA ARG A 149 -10.35 -22.97 -7.81
C ARG A 149 -8.84 -22.96 -7.92
N PRO A 150 -8.25 -23.88 -8.72
CA PRO A 150 -6.82 -23.88 -8.96
C PRO A 150 -6.38 -22.65 -9.78
N CYS A 151 -5.15 -22.22 -9.55
CA CYS A 151 -4.54 -21.11 -10.25
C CYS A 151 -4.10 -21.49 -11.66
N HIS A 152 -4.84 -21.03 -12.68
CA HIS A 152 -4.47 -21.19 -14.09
C HIS A 152 -4.64 -19.90 -14.89
N GLY A 153 -3.77 -19.71 -15.90
CA GLY A 153 -3.83 -18.56 -16.81
C GLY A 153 -3.70 -17.23 -16.06
N THR A 154 -4.66 -16.32 -16.30
CA THR A 154 -4.67 -15.00 -15.66
C THR A 154 -4.99 -15.04 -14.16
N ARG A 155 -5.64 -16.09 -13.66
CA ARG A 155 -5.95 -16.24 -12.23
C ARG A 155 -4.71 -16.47 -11.38
N SER A 156 -3.61 -16.91 -11.99
CA SER A 156 -2.34 -17.07 -11.30
C SER A 156 -1.65 -15.73 -10.98
N LEU A 157 -2.26 -14.59 -11.33
CA LEU A 157 -1.74 -13.26 -11.06
C LEU A 157 -2.46 -12.64 -9.88
N ILE A 158 -1.67 -12.17 -8.92
CA ILE A 158 -2.11 -11.51 -7.70
C ILE A 158 -1.63 -10.07 -7.77
N ARG A 159 -2.48 -9.12 -7.38
CA ARG A 159 -2.07 -7.70 -7.24
C ARG A 159 -2.32 -7.22 -5.82
N VAL A 160 -1.31 -6.57 -5.24
CA VAL A 160 -1.41 -5.86 -3.97
C VAL A 160 -1.16 -4.39 -4.25
N ILE A 161 -2.13 -3.54 -3.96
CA ILE A 161 -2.12 -2.12 -4.30
C ILE A 161 -1.92 -1.32 -3.02
N GLY A 162 -0.97 -0.39 -3.06
CA GLY A 162 -0.54 0.28 -1.85
C GLY A 162 0.34 1.50 -2.09
N ARG A 163 0.72 2.16 -0.99
CA ARG A 163 1.76 3.19 -1.01
C ARG A 163 3.12 2.50 -1.02
N ILE A 164 4.01 2.96 -1.90
CA ILE A 164 5.36 2.40 -2.01
C ILE A 164 6.31 3.07 -1.03
N HIS A 165 7.27 2.30 -0.51
CA HIS A 165 8.42 2.83 0.22
C HIS A 165 9.35 3.58 -0.74
N GLU A 166 10.12 4.55 -0.24
CA GLU A 166 11.06 5.34 -1.04
C GLU A 166 12.12 4.50 -1.76
N SER A 167 12.40 3.29 -1.26
CA SER A 167 13.30 2.34 -1.91
C SER A 167 12.75 1.75 -3.20
N GLY A 168 11.43 1.78 -3.42
CA GLY A 168 10.75 1.13 -4.54
C GLY A 168 10.53 -0.38 -4.37
N GLU A 169 11.01 -0.98 -3.28
CA GLU A 169 11.09 -2.43 -3.12
C GLU A 169 10.07 -3.01 -2.13
N ALA A 170 9.36 -2.15 -1.41
CA ALA A 170 8.40 -2.50 -0.36
C ALA A 170 7.17 -1.61 -0.40
N LEU A 171 6.05 -2.09 0.14
CA LEU A 171 4.88 -1.27 0.43
C LEU A 171 4.95 -0.74 1.86
N THR A 172 4.55 0.51 2.05
CA THR A 172 4.36 1.13 3.37
C THR A 172 2.92 1.01 3.85
N SER A 173 1.97 0.85 2.93
CA SER A 173 0.57 0.54 3.23
C SER A 173 -0.09 -0.23 2.10
N VAL A 174 -1.16 -0.97 2.39
CA VAL A 174 -2.02 -1.70 1.45
C VAL A 174 -3.43 -1.11 1.50
N VAL A 175 -3.96 -0.82 0.32
CA VAL A 175 -5.29 -0.22 0.15
C VAL A 175 -6.26 -1.21 -0.48
N GLU A 176 -5.78 -2.06 -1.39
CA GLU A 176 -6.63 -2.98 -2.14
C GLU A 176 -5.85 -4.22 -2.57
N THR A 177 -6.55 -5.34 -2.73
CA THR A 177 -5.95 -6.60 -3.17
C THR A 177 -6.85 -7.27 -4.20
N PHE A 178 -6.22 -7.89 -5.19
CA PHE A 178 -6.89 -8.69 -6.21
C PHE A 178 -6.26 -10.08 -6.25
N LEU A 179 -6.98 -11.06 -5.72
CA LEU A 179 -6.64 -12.48 -5.74
C LEU A 179 -7.85 -13.27 -6.24
N PHE A 180 -7.60 -14.31 -7.02
CA PHE A 180 -8.65 -15.18 -7.58
C PHE A 180 -8.47 -16.66 -7.24
N CYS A 181 -7.34 -17.01 -6.61
CA CYS A 181 -6.97 -18.36 -6.21
C CYS A 181 -5.80 -18.31 -5.21
N LYS A 182 -5.58 -19.42 -4.50
CA LYS A 182 -4.43 -19.66 -3.61
C LYS A 182 -3.40 -20.54 -4.33
N CYS A 183 -2.12 -20.15 -4.29
CA CYS A 183 -1.04 -20.91 -4.91
C CYS A 183 -0.43 -21.86 -3.86
N GLU A 184 -0.45 -23.16 -4.11
CA GLU A 184 0.10 -24.17 -3.19
C GLU A 184 1.64 -24.08 -3.05
N ARG A 185 2.32 -23.66 -4.12
CA ARG A 185 3.79 -23.63 -4.18
C ARG A 185 4.38 -22.27 -3.83
N GLY A 186 3.55 -21.33 -3.40
CA GLY A 186 3.95 -19.95 -3.10
C GLY A 186 3.90 -19.02 -4.31
N TYR A 187 4.51 -17.85 -4.13
CA TYR A 187 4.34 -16.69 -4.99
C TYR A 187 5.71 -16.09 -5.34
N ARG A 188 5.81 -15.49 -6.53
CA ARG A 188 6.97 -14.70 -6.96
C ARG A 188 6.51 -13.33 -7.46
N ARG A 189 7.09 -12.26 -6.91
CA ARG A 189 6.91 -10.90 -7.44
C ARG A 189 7.53 -10.82 -8.83
N ILE A 190 6.75 -10.42 -9.82
CA ILE A 190 7.18 -10.34 -11.22
C ILE A 190 7.39 -8.90 -11.70
N ARG A 191 6.69 -7.92 -11.11
CA ARG A 191 6.85 -6.49 -11.43
C ARG A 191 6.11 -5.59 -10.44
N VAL A 192 6.47 -4.32 -10.48
CA VAL A 192 5.77 -3.22 -9.82
C VAL A 192 5.26 -2.26 -10.89
N GLU A 193 3.99 -1.88 -10.82
CA GLU A 193 3.37 -0.96 -11.79
C GLU A 193 2.77 0.25 -11.07
N ALA A 194 2.79 1.41 -11.72
CA ALA A 194 2.09 2.59 -11.22
C ALA A 194 0.58 2.35 -11.23
N TRP A 195 -0.09 2.79 -10.16
CA TRP A 195 -1.55 2.75 -10.01
C TRP A 195 -2.09 4.17 -9.78
N TRP A 196 -3.41 4.29 -9.73
CA TRP A 196 -4.06 5.59 -9.61
C TRP A 196 -3.75 6.24 -8.25
N ASN A 197 -3.83 7.57 -8.18
CA ASN A 197 -3.65 8.34 -6.94
C ASN A 197 -2.29 8.13 -6.24
N HIS A 198 -1.20 8.01 -7.01
CA HIS A 198 0.16 7.80 -6.48
C HIS A 198 0.34 6.46 -5.72
N LEU A 199 -0.52 5.48 -6.01
CA LEU A 199 -0.38 4.13 -5.52
C LEU A 199 0.45 3.29 -6.50
N TYR A 200 0.88 2.12 -6.06
CA TYR A 200 1.61 1.15 -6.85
C TYR A 200 1.01 -0.23 -6.68
N ALA A 201 0.99 -1.01 -7.75
CA ALA A 201 0.55 -2.39 -7.77
C ALA A 201 1.78 -3.32 -7.78
N PHE A 202 1.93 -4.09 -6.72
CA PHE A 202 2.91 -5.18 -6.67
C PHE A 202 2.24 -6.43 -7.25
N ILE A 203 2.81 -6.95 -8.35
CA ILE A 203 2.22 -8.06 -9.10
C ILE A 203 3.01 -9.34 -8.80
N TYR A 204 2.29 -10.35 -8.33
CA TYR A 204 2.83 -11.67 -8.03
C TYR A 204 2.26 -12.72 -8.98
N ARG A 205 3.02 -13.80 -9.19
CA ARG A 205 2.63 -14.99 -9.93
C ARG A 205 2.82 -16.24 -9.08
N CYS A 206 1.97 -17.24 -9.23
CA CYS A 206 2.22 -18.57 -8.65
C CYS A 206 3.53 -19.20 -9.17
N LEU A 207 4.18 -20.00 -8.32
CA LEU A 207 5.33 -20.85 -8.64
C LEU A 207 4.95 -22.24 -9.17
#